data_AF-A0A2A2WKT9-F1
#
_entry.id   AF-A0A2A2WKT9-F1
#
_cell.length_a   1.000
_cell.length_b   1.000
_cell.length_c   1.000
_cell.angle_alpha   90.00
_cell.angle_beta   90.00
_cell.angle_gamma   90.00
#
_symmetry.space_group_name_H-M   'P 1'
#
loop_
_entity.id
_entity.type
_entity.pdbx_description
1 polymer ?
#
loop_
_entity_poly.entity_id
_entity_poly.type
_entity_poly.pdbx_seq_one_letter_code
_entity_poly.pdbx_strand_id
1 'polypeptide(L)'
;MSGGDGGLFRPTHADAANSTVPGTAVPHRGEWSPRRAADIQPPAGLIAGGDYAVEATEDGYLAHWPCEHEIPVRSYDAPPGSESDLAWAVETLAFASGLPLRYAGPGAEGEREGDGPISVTYRDHPMFHTDPEIAGLGGVTVWPRGLVLRGSVTLRPDQISPVPGDAWTRSLTLHELMHAVGVDHAVAHGPEVMAERPGPHPPTILGYGDQFALRLVGCL
;
A
#
# COMPACT_ATOMS: atom_id res chain seq x y z
N MET A 1 -34.76 -30.54 45.55
CA MET A 1 -34.37 -30.79 44.14
C MET A 1 -34.43 -29.44 43.45
N SER A 2 -33.29 -28.74 43.34
CA SER A 2 -32.43 -28.65 42.12
C SER A 2 -33.19 -28.02 40.93
N GLY A 3 -32.75 -27.04 40.16
CA GLY A 3 -31.57 -26.17 39.97
C GLY A 3 -32.05 -25.06 38.98
N GLY A 4 -31.44 -23.88 38.84
CA GLY A 4 -30.16 -23.63 38.16
C GLY A 4 -30.37 -23.40 36.65
N ASP A 5 -29.84 -22.29 36.12
CA ASP A 5 -29.72 -21.86 34.70
C ASP A 5 -30.87 -21.02 34.11
N GLY A 6 -30.68 -19.94 33.37
CA GLY A 6 -29.49 -19.33 32.77
C GLY A 6 -29.96 -18.18 31.85
N GLY A 7 -29.18 -17.09 31.80
CA GLY A 7 -29.54 -15.83 31.14
C GLY A 7 -29.75 -15.89 29.62
N LEU A 8 -30.21 -14.75 29.09
CA LEU A 8 -29.86 -14.26 27.75
C LEU A 8 -30.14 -12.76 27.73
N PHE A 9 -29.19 -11.99 28.26
CA PHE A 9 -28.95 -10.65 27.76
C PHE A 9 -28.77 -10.78 26.25
N ARG A 10 -29.76 -10.33 25.47
CA ARG A 10 -29.51 -10.00 24.07
C ARG A 10 -28.46 -8.89 24.09
N PRO A 11 -27.26 -9.07 23.52
CA PRO A 11 -26.47 -7.92 23.15
C PRO A 11 -27.30 -7.24 22.06
N THR A 12 -27.77 -6.02 22.35
CA THR A 12 -28.06 -5.05 21.30
C THR A 12 -26.88 -5.09 20.34
N HIS A 13 -27.16 -5.48 19.10
CA HIS A 13 -26.18 -5.53 18.02
C HIS A 13 -25.40 -4.22 18.04
N ALA A 14 -24.13 -4.29 18.44
CA ALA A 14 -23.24 -3.14 18.39
C ALA A 14 -23.06 -2.81 16.91
N ASP A 15 -23.65 -1.69 16.50
CA ASP A 15 -23.47 -1.11 15.19
C ASP A 15 -21.98 -1.02 14.89
N ALA A 16 -21.53 -1.73 13.86
CA ALA A 16 -20.24 -1.52 13.23
C ALA A 16 -20.19 -0.18 12.46
N ALA A 17 -20.95 0.83 12.89
CA ALA A 17 -21.23 2.04 12.14
C ALA A 17 -21.38 3.22 13.10
N ASN A 18 -20.37 4.08 13.15
CA ASN A 18 -20.47 5.55 13.32
C ASN A 18 -19.24 6.12 14.03
N SER A 19 -18.11 6.13 13.33
CA SER A 19 -17.22 7.29 13.40
C SER A 19 -16.92 7.73 11.97
N THR A 20 -17.97 8.14 11.27
CA THR A 20 -17.88 8.75 9.94
C THR A 20 -17.41 10.19 10.12
N VAL A 21 -16.19 10.48 9.66
CA VAL A 21 -15.90 11.86 9.25
C VAL A 21 -16.89 12.17 8.11
N PRO A 22 -17.67 13.26 8.18
CA PRO A 22 -18.63 13.56 7.12
C PRO A 22 -17.93 13.65 5.75
N GLY A 23 -18.40 12.85 4.78
CA GLY A 23 -17.90 12.88 3.40
C GLY A 23 -16.94 11.75 3.00
N THR A 24 -16.53 10.87 3.92
CA THR A 24 -15.66 9.73 3.58
C THR A 24 -16.47 8.58 2.98
N ALA A 25 -16.02 7.98 1.88
CA ALA A 25 -16.63 6.76 1.37
C ALA A 25 -16.57 5.67 2.46
N VAL A 26 -17.70 5.00 2.69
CA VAL A 26 -17.78 3.93 3.69
C VAL A 26 -17.74 2.61 2.91
N PRO A 27 -16.73 1.76 3.12
CA PRO A 27 -16.70 0.44 2.50
C PRO A 27 -17.95 -0.34 2.91
N HIS A 28 -18.49 -1.15 2.01
CA HIS A 28 -19.66 -1.96 2.36
C HIS A 28 -19.27 -3.02 3.40
N ARG A 29 -20.27 -3.51 4.13
CA ARG A 29 -20.09 -4.45 5.23
C ARG A 29 -19.49 -5.77 4.72
N GLY A 30 -18.27 -6.09 5.14
CA GLY A 30 -17.55 -7.32 4.76
C GLY A 30 -16.30 -7.06 3.93
N GLU A 31 -16.27 -5.95 3.18
CA GLU A 31 -15.18 -5.59 2.26
C GLU A 31 -13.87 -5.28 2.97
N TRP A 32 -13.96 -4.91 4.24
CA TRP A 32 -12.86 -4.40 5.02
C TRP A 32 -13.10 -4.63 6.51
N SER A 33 -12.05 -4.99 7.24
CA SER A 33 -12.07 -5.10 8.70
C SER A 33 -10.80 -4.49 9.30
N PRO A 34 -10.89 -3.72 10.41
CA PRO A 34 -9.72 -3.19 11.08
C PRO A 34 -8.78 -4.32 11.52
N ARG A 35 -7.47 -4.12 11.35
CA ARG A 35 -6.41 -5.04 11.78
C ARG A 35 -5.44 -4.30 12.68
N ARG A 36 -4.90 -4.96 13.71
CA ARG A 36 -3.84 -4.39 14.54
C ARG A 36 -2.55 -5.16 14.33
N ALA A 37 -1.43 -4.43 14.28
CA ALA A 37 -0.11 -5.04 14.18
C ALA A 37 0.16 -6.03 15.32
N ALA A 38 -0.32 -5.70 16.53
CA ALA A 38 -0.15 -6.51 17.73
C ALA A 38 -0.81 -7.91 17.65
N ASP A 39 -1.79 -8.08 16.76
CA ASP A 39 -2.54 -9.33 16.62
C ASP A 39 -1.81 -10.33 15.71
N ILE A 40 -0.75 -9.90 15.01
CA ILE A 40 -0.03 -10.71 14.02
C ILE A 40 1.42 -10.87 14.47
N GLN A 41 1.85 -12.12 14.63
CA GLN A 41 3.23 -12.42 15.00
C GLN A 41 4.08 -12.55 13.72
N PRO A 42 5.22 -11.85 13.64
CA PRO A 42 6.13 -12.03 12.53
C PRO A 42 6.73 -13.45 12.51
N PRO A 43 7.01 -14.00 11.31
CA PRO A 43 7.84 -15.17 11.16
C PRO A 43 9.16 -15.04 11.92
N ALA A 44 9.66 -16.16 12.45
CA ALA A 44 10.92 -16.17 13.19
C ALA A 44 12.06 -15.60 12.33
N GLY A 45 12.80 -14.63 12.90
CA GLY A 45 13.93 -13.98 12.24
C GLY A 45 13.60 -12.65 11.54
N LEU A 46 12.33 -12.28 11.39
CA LEU A 46 11.95 -10.95 10.88
C LEU A 46 11.79 -9.94 12.03
N ILE A 47 12.40 -8.77 11.86
CA ILE A 47 12.43 -7.68 12.82
C ILE A 47 11.60 -6.50 12.29
N ALA A 48 10.55 -6.13 13.03
CA ALA A 48 9.76 -4.93 12.72
C ALA A 48 10.61 -3.65 12.82
N GLY A 49 10.47 -2.74 11.86
CA GLY A 49 11.29 -1.53 11.71
C GLY A 49 12.72 -1.80 11.24
N GLY A 50 13.09 -3.06 11.01
CA GLY A 50 14.37 -3.47 10.44
C GLY A 50 14.16 -4.09 9.06
N ASP A 51 13.56 -5.28 9.03
CA ASP A 51 13.30 -6.02 7.80
C ASP A 51 11.98 -5.61 7.14
N TYR A 52 11.03 -5.09 7.92
CA TYR A 52 9.74 -4.64 7.40
C TYR A 52 9.14 -3.55 8.27
N ALA A 53 8.37 -2.66 7.66
CA ALA A 53 7.51 -1.72 8.36
C ALA A 53 6.20 -1.54 7.58
N VAL A 54 5.15 -1.12 8.26
CA VAL A 54 3.82 -0.88 7.67
C VAL A 54 3.21 0.36 8.29
N GLU A 55 2.49 1.12 7.48
CA GLU A 55 1.76 2.30 7.90
C GLU A 55 0.66 1.89 8.90
N ALA A 56 0.58 2.60 10.03
CA ALA A 56 -0.42 2.35 11.05
C ALA A 56 -0.91 3.65 11.68
N THR A 57 -2.19 3.71 12.02
CA THR A 57 -2.77 4.81 12.80
C THR A 57 -2.17 4.86 14.20
N GLU A 58 -2.22 6.02 14.86
CA GLU A 58 -1.78 6.18 16.26
C GLU A 58 -2.41 5.16 17.23
N ASP A 59 -3.66 4.76 17.00
CA ASP A 59 -4.37 3.75 17.79
C ASP A 59 -3.95 2.29 17.50
N GLY A 60 -2.95 2.09 16.64
CA GLY A 60 -2.33 0.80 16.32
C GLY A 60 -3.01 -0.03 15.23
N TYR A 61 -3.94 0.56 14.46
CA TYR A 61 -4.55 -0.10 13.30
C TYR A 61 -3.66 0.00 12.06
N LEU A 62 -3.48 -1.12 11.36
CA LEU A 62 -2.74 -1.20 10.10
C LEU A 62 -3.50 -0.49 8.98
N ALA A 63 -2.81 0.29 8.17
CA ALA A 63 -3.32 0.79 6.90
C ALA A 63 -3.57 -0.40 5.96
N HIS A 64 -4.79 -0.51 5.43
CA HIS A 64 -5.21 -1.63 4.62
C HIS A 64 -6.35 -1.22 3.69
N TRP A 65 -6.21 -1.59 2.41
CA TRP A 65 -7.22 -1.40 1.37
C TRP A 65 -8.32 -2.47 1.44
N PRO A 66 -9.58 -2.15 1.10
CA PRO A 66 -10.65 -3.14 0.96
C PRO A 66 -10.29 -4.30 0.00
N CYS A 67 -10.71 -5.53 0.33
CA CYS A 67 -10.32 -6.74 -0.40
C CYS A 67 -11.27 -7.15 -1.54
N GLU A 68 -12.52 -6.70 -1.52
CA GLU A 68 -13.57 -7.26 -2.37
C GLU A 68 -13.69 -6.58 -3.74
N HIS A 69 -13.21 -5.34 -3.88
CA HIS A 69 -13.38 -4.54 -5.09
C HIS A 69 -12.04 -4.22 -5.74
N GLU A 70 -12.00 -4.27 -7.08
CA GLU A 70 -10.83 -3.91 -7.87
C GLU A 70 -10.31 -2.53 -7.45
N ILE A 71 -9.00 -2.46 -7.19
CA ILE A 71 -8.27 -1.22 -6.90
C ILE A 71 -7.52 -0.85 -8.19
N PRO A 72 -8.07 0.06 -9.02
CA PRO A 72 -7.44 0.44 -10.27
C PRO A 72 -6.18 1.27 -10.02
N VAL A 73 -5.08 0.86 -10.64
CA VAL A 73 -3.85 1.66 -10.71
C VAL A 73 -3.83 2.38 -12.04
N ARG A 74 -3.78 3.71 -12.01
CA ARG A 74 -3.81 4.57 -13.20
C ARG A 74 -2.54 5.37 -13.33
N SER A 75 -2.07 5.54 -14.56
CA SER A 75 -0.91 6.38 -14.87
C SER A 75 -1.33 7.75 -15.38
N TYR A 76 -0.50 8.76 -15.09
CA TYR A 76 -0.67 10.14 -15.53
C TYR A 76 0.68 10.69 -15.98
N ASP A 77 0.72 11.29 -17.16
CA ASP A 77 1.92 11.89 -17.75
C ASP A 77 3.09 10.89 -17.97
N ALA A 78 2.76 9.59 -18.08
CA ALA A 78 3.76 8.52 -18.21
C ALA A 78 4.64 8.68 -19.46
N PRO A 79 5.97 8.57 -19.32
CA PRO A 79 6.86 8.55 -20.47
C PRO A 79 6.63 7.28 -21.30
N PRO A 80 6.73 7.33 -22.63
CA PRO A 80 6.52 6.16 -23.47
C PRO A 80 7.43 4.99 -23.07
N GLY A 81 6.83 3.82 -22.83
CA GLY A 81 7.54 2.59 -22.51
C GLY A 81 7.62 2.26 -21.02
N SER A 82 7.21 3.17 -20.12
CA SER A 82 7.18 2.88 -18.68
C SER A 82 5.98 2.04 -18.25
N GLU A 83 4.96 1.91 -19.10
CA GLU A 83 3.69 1.25 -18.76
C GLU A 83 3.88 -0.25 -18.48
N SER A 84 4.85 -0.90 -19.14
CA SER A 84 5.12 -2.33 -18.90
C SER A 84 5.72 -2.59 -17.53
N ASP A 85 6.59 -1.70 -17.03
CA ASP A 85 7.18 -1.84 -15.70
C ASP A 85 6.18 -1.47 -14.60
N LEU A 86 5.30 -0.51 -14.87
CA LEU A 86 4.16 -0.23 -13.99
C LEU A 86 3.20 -1.42 -13.91
N ALA A 87 2.79 -1.98 -15.06
CA ALA A 87 1.92 -3.15 -15.10
C ALA A 87 2.55 -4.35 -14.36
N TRP A 88 3.84 -4.61 -14.59
CA TRP A 88 4.59 -5.65 -13.89
C TRP A 88 4.61 -5.44 -12.37
N ALA A 89 4.84 -4.21 -11.89
CA ALA A 89 4.86 -3.92 -10.47
C ALA A 89 3.47 -4.14 -9.85
N VAL A 90 2.40 -3.70 -10.53
CA VAL A 90 1.02 -3.92 -10.08
C VAL A 90 0.69 -5.41 -9.98
N GLU A 91 1.04 -6.21 -10.99
CA GLU A 91 0.82 -7.66 -10.96
C GLU A 91 1.62 -8.34 -9.85
N THR A 92 2.87 -7.91 -9.64
CA THR A 92 3.74 -8.41 -8.57
C THR A 92 3.12 -8.16 -7.19
N LEU A 93 2.61 -6.94 -6.96
CA LEU A 93 1.94 -6.59 -5.71
C LEU A 93 0.60 -7.29 -5.54
N ALA A 94 -0.21 -7.40 -6.60
CA ALA A 94 -1.48 -8.12 -6.54
C ALA A 94 -1.25 -9.58 -6.11
N PHE A 95 -0.25 -10.23 -6.70
CA PHE A 95 0.12 -11.60 -6.36
C PHE A 95 0.63 -11.75 -4.92
N ALA A 96 1.53 -10.86 -4.49
CA ALA A 96 2.20 -10.97 -3.19
C ALA A 96 1.34 -10.50 -2.00
N SER A 97 0.39 -9.59 -2.22
CA SER A 97 -0.50 -9.06 -1.18
C SER A 97 -1.90 -9.69 -1.21
N GLY A 98 -2.33 -10.28 -2.32
CA GLY A 98 -3.71 -10.71 -2.54
C GLY A 98 -4.70 -9.56 -2.70
N LEU A 99 -4.22 -8.30 -2.74
CA LEU A 99 -5.08 -7.16 -3.07
C LEU A 99 -5.59 -7.28 -4.51
N PRO A 100 -6.84 -6.87 -4.77
CA PRO A 100 -7.43 -6.87 -6.12
C PRO A 100 -6.91 -5.70 -6.98
N LEU A 101 -5.58 -5.51 -7.02
CA LEU A 101 -4.94 -4.45 -7.81
C LEU A 101 -4.98 -4.78 -9.30
N ARG A 102 -5.16 -3.76 -10.14
CA ARG A 102 -5.08 -3.90 -11.59
C ARG A 102 -4.59 -2.63 -12.27
N TYR A 103 -3.65 -2.75 -13.20
CA TYR A 103 -3.28 -1.62 -14.04
C TYR A 103 -4.41 -1.32 -15.05
N ALA A 104 -5.04 -0.15 -14.89
CA ALA A 104 -6.19 0.30 -15.67
C ALA A 104 -5.81 1.22 -16.84
N GLY A 105 -4.51 1.42 -17.09
CA GLY A 105 -4.00 2.32 -18.11
C GLY A 105 -3.99 3.80 -17.68
N PRO A 106 -3.83 4.73 -18.64
CA PRO A 106 -3.86 6.16 -18.36
C PRO A 106 -5.21 6.61 -17.76
N GLY A 107 -5.16 7.47 -16.75
CA GLY A 107 -6.36 8.11 -16.17
C GLY A 107 -6.70 9.44 -16.84
N ALA A 108 -7.93 9.92 -16.63
CA ALA A 108 -8.29 11.29 -16.99
C ALA A 108 -7.88 12.27 -15.87
N GLU A 109 -7.42 13.48 -16.19
CA GLU A 109 -6.93 14.46 -15.20
C GLU A 109 -7.85 14.66 -13.98
N GLY A 110 -9.18 14.69 -14.20
CA GLY A 110 -10.16 14.85 -13.13
C GLY A 110 -10.28 13.66 -12.17
N GLU A 111 -9.70 12.51 -12.50
CA GLU A 111 -9.74 11.27 -11.72
C GLU A 111 -8.51 11.10 -10.81
N ARG A 112 -7.46 11.90 -11.02
CA ARG A 112 -6.16 11.77 -10.34
C ARG A 112 -6.26 11.83 -8.82
N GLU A 113 -7.14 12.69 -8.32
CA GLU A 113 -7.32 12.95 -6.88
C GLU A 113 -8.53 12.20 -6.28
N GLY A 114 -9.18 11.34 -7.07
CA GLY A 114 -10.37 10.61 -6.64
C GLY A 114 -10.08 9.48 -5.65
N ASP A 115 -11.12 9.08 -4.93
CA ASP A 115 -11.12 7.88 -4.09
C ASP A 115 -11.34 6.62 -4.96
N GLY A 116 -10.71 5.51 -4.58
CA GLY A 116 -10.77 4.22 -5.27
C GLY A 116 -9.47 3.81 -6.00
N PRO A 117 -8.83 4.68 -6.79
CA PRO A 117 -7.61 4.32 -7.50
C PRO A 117 -6.33 4.56 -6.68
N ILE A 118 -5.26 3.92 -7.14
CA ILE A 118 -3.88 4.38 -6.92
C ILE A 118 -3.47 5.21 -8.14
N SER A 119 -3.11 6.48 -7.91
CA SER A 119 -2.68 7.39 -8.97
C SER A 119 -1.16 7.46 -9.06
N VAL A 120 -0.59 7.01 -10.18
CA VAL A 120 0.85 7.07 -10.48
C VAL A 120 1.12 8.21 -11.45
N THR A 121 1.78 9.26 -10.98
CA THR A 121 2.03 10.48 -11.76
C THR A 121 3.51 10.64 -12.05
N TYR A 122 3.86 10.90 -13.30
CA TYR A 122 5.23 11.15 -13.73
C TYR A 122 5.43 12.65 -13.91
N ARG A 123 5.89 13.34 -12.87
CA ARG A 123 6.04 14.81 -12.90
C ARG A 123 7.08 15.28 -11.90
N ASP A 124 7.41 16.55 -11.97
CA ASP A 124 8.21 17.21 -10.94
C ASP A 124 7.42 17.39 -9.63
N HIS A 125 8.12 17.43 -8.50
CA HIS A 125 7.58 17.61 -7.16
C HIS A 125 8.55 18.41 -6.28
N PRO A 126 8.09 19.35 -5.42
CA PRO A 126 8.97 20.17 -4.58
C PRO A 126 10.02 19.38 -3.78
N MET A 127 9.66 18.19 -3.28
CA MET A 127 10.57 17.31 -2.51
C MET A 127 11.77 16.82 -3.32
N PHE A 128 11.67 16.72 -4.64
CA PHE A 128 12.80 16.32 -5.49
C PHE A 128 13.91 17.39 -5.53
N HIS A 129 13.59 18.63 -5.14
CA HIS A 129 14.54 19.74 -5.06
C HIS A 129 15.15 19.91 -3.66
N THR A 130 14.56 19.27 -2.64
CA THR A 130 15.10 19.30 -1.27
C THR A 130 16.16 18.25 -1.05
N ASP A 131 16.06 17.11 -1.74
CA ASP A 131 17.03 16.04 -1.68
C ASP A 131 17.15 15.36 -3.08
N PRO A 132 18.33 15.42 -3.72
CA PRO A 132 18.52 14.82 -5.04
C PRO A 132 18.41 13.28 -5.04
N GLU A 133 18.54 12.63 -3.88
CA GLU A 133 18.42 11.17 -3.72
C GLU A 133 16.96 10.70 -3.83
N ILE A 134 15.97 11.59 -3.68
CA ILE A 134 14.55 11.27 -3.82
C ILE A 134 14.19 11.15 -5.31
N ALA A 135 13.89 9.93 -5.75
CA ALA A 135 13.47 9.63 -7.12
C ALA A 135 11.96 9.38 -7.26
N GLY A 136 11.27 9.15 -6.14
CA GLY A 136 9.84 8.89 -6.08
C GLY A 136 9.24 9.26 -4.73
N LEU A 137 7.91 9.35 -4.69
CA LEU A 137 7.12 9.63 -3.51
C LEU A 137 5.82 8.83 -3.59
N GLY A 138 5.76 7.73 -2.86
CA GLY A 138 4.57 6.92 -2.66
C GLY A 138 3.91 7.21 -1.32
N GLY A 139 2.63 6.88 -1.22
CA GLY A 139 1.92 6.96 0.06
C GLY A 139 0.43 6.66 -0.08
N VAL A 140 -0.18 6.48 1.09
CA VAL A 140 -1.61 6.25 1.25
C VAL A 140 -2.24 7.37 2.05
N THR A 141 -3.51 7.65 1.78
CA THR A 141 -4.33 8.38 2.73
C THR A 141 -4.96 7.36 3.67
N VAL A 142 -4.72 7.52 4.97
CA VAL A 142 -5.22 6.60 6.00
C VAL A 142 -6.37 7.26 6.75
N TRP A 143 -7.53 6.61 6.71
CA TRP A 143 -8.72 6.99 7.45
C TRP A 143 -8.78 6.27 8.81
N PRO A 144 -9.68 6.69 9.72
CA PRO A 144 -9.81 6.07 11.03
C PRO A 144 -9.88 4.53 10.96
N ARG A 145 -9.24 3.88 11.93
CA ARG A 145 -9.11 2.41 12.02
C ARG A 145 -8.32 1.76 10.88
N GLY A 146 -7.56 2.54 10.11
CA GLY A 146 -6.62 2.02 9.11
C GLY A 146 -7.21 1.80 7.72
N LEU A 147 -8.39 2.35 7.44
CA LEU A 147 -8.99 2.22 6.11
C LEU A 147 -8.18 3.03 5.09
N VAL A 148 -7.86 2.42 3.95
CA VAL A 148 -7.27 3.12 2.80
C VAL A 148 -8.26 3.09 1.63
N LEU A 149 -8.54 4.27 1.09
CA LEU A 149 -9.36 4.45 -0.11
C LEU A 149 -8.61 5.15 -1.24
N ARG A 150 -7.40 5.63 -0.97
CA ARG A 150 -6.63 6.43 -1.91
C ARG A 150 -5.14 6.21 -1.69
N GLY A 151 -4.43 5.97 -2.78
CA GLY A 151 -2.97 5.90 -2.83
C GLY A 151 -2.44 6.82 -3.93
N SER A 152 -1.24 7.34 -3.75
CA SER A 152 -0.58 8.18 -4.73
C SER A 152 0.88 7.84 -4.83
N VAL A 153 1.38 7.85 -6.06
CA VAL A 153 2.79 7.75 -6.38
C VAL A 153 3.15 8.93 -7.29
N THR A 154 4.21 9.64 -6.98
CA THR A 154 4.85 10.59 -7.89
C THR A 154 6.25 10.12 -8.22
N LEU A 155 6.55 9.92 -9.50
CA LEU A 155 7.86 9.50 -9.98
C LEU A 155 8.53 10.64 -10.73
N ARG A 156 9.83 10.85 -10.46
CA ARG A 156 10.63 11.86 -11.15
C ARG A 156 10.90 11.39 -12.59
N PRO A 157 10.44 12.12 -13.64
CA PRO A 157 10.49 11.61 -15.02
C PRO A 157 11.91 11.33 -15.55
N ASP A 158 12.91 12.07 -15.09
CA ASP A 158 14.32 11.89 -15.48
C ASP A 158 14.96 10.63 -14.87
N GLN A 159 14.30 10.00 -13.90
CA GLN A 159 14.73 8.75 -13.26
C GLN A 159 14.10 7.51 -13.88
N ILE A 160 13.23 7.69 -14.88
CA ILE A 160 12.52 6.60 -15.54
C ILE A 160 13.23 6.28 -16.85
N SER A 161 13.74 5.06 -16.95
CA SER A 161 14.32 4.55 -18.18
C SER A 161 13.22 4.31 -19.21
N PRO A 162 13.40 4.71 -20.48
CA PRO A 162 12.49 4.33 -21.55
C PRO A 162 12.67 2.86 -21.99
N VAL A 163 13.65 2.14 -21.41
CA VAL A 163 13.93 0.74 -21.74
C VAL A 163 13.14 -0.16 -20.78
N PRO A 164 12.17 -0.95 -21.29
CA PRO A 164 11.40 -1.87 -20.46
C PRO A 164 12.29 -2.86 -19.70
N GLY A 165 12.02 -3.02 -18.41
CA GLY A 165 12.73 -3.96 -17.57
C GLY A 165 14.08 -3.49 -17.05
N ASP A 166 14.37 -2.20 -17.19
CA ASP A 166 15.46 -1.56 -16.47
C ASP A 166 15.33 -1.79 -14.96
N ALA A 167 16.42 -2.26 -14.33
CA ALA A 167 16.39 -2.70 -12.94
C ALA A 167 16.09 -1.55 -11.97
N TRP A 168 16.62 -0.36 -12.26
CA TRP A 168 16.36 0.83 -11.46
C TRP A 168 14.89 1.24 -11.55
N THR A 169 14.35 1.39 -12.77
CA THR A 169 12.96 1.78 -13.01
C THR A 169 11.98 0.80 -12.36
N ARG A 170 12.24 -0.51 -12.47
CA ARG A 170 11.42 -1.54 -11.80
C ARG A 170 11.46 -1.45 -10.30
N SER A 171 12.67 -1.33 -9.72
CA SER A 171 12.83 -1.25 -8.27
C SER A 171 12.13 -0.01 -7.72
N LEU A 172 12.35 1.16 -8.32
CA LEU A 172 11.71 2.42 -7.95
C LEU A 172 10.18 2.32 -8.05
N THR A 173 9.65 1.85 -9.18
CA THR A 173 8.21 1.75 -9.39
C THR A 173 7.55 0.80 -8.39
N LEU A 174 8.19 -0.33 -8.10
CA LEU A 174 7.71 -1.29 -7.11
C LEU A 174 7.75 -0.72 -5.69
N HIS A 175 8.86 -0.06 -5.33
CA HIS A 175 9.05 0.60 -4.03
C HIS A 175 7.96 1.63 -3.74
N GLU A 176 7.73 2.57 -4.67
CA GLU A 176 6.72 3.59 -4.44
C GLU A 176 5.29 3.05 -4.43
N LEU A 177 5.01 2.00 -5.22
CA LEU A 177 3.70 1.34 -5.15
C LEU A 177 3.49 0.56 -3.86
N MET A 178 4.55 0.01 -3.26
CA MET A 178 4.49 -0.61 -1.94
C MET A 178 4.10 0.43 -0.86
N HIS A 179 4.62 1.65 -0.93
CA HIS A 179 4.12 2.76 -0.12
C HIS A 179 2.64 3.06 -0.38
N ALA A 180 2.20 3.05 -1.64
CA ALA A 180 0.80 3.29 -2.00
C ALA A 180 -0.17 2.16 -1.59
N VAL A 181 0.33 1.04 -1.09
CA VAL A 181 -0.49 0.00 -0.43
C VAL A 181 -0.31 -0.06 1.09
N GLY A 182 0.47 0.85 1.67
CA GLY A 182 0.63 1.00 3.12
C GLY A 182 1.86 0.30 3.71
N VAL A 183 2.84 -0.10 2.89
CA VAL A 183 4.14 -0.59 3.38
C VAL A 183 5.07 0.61 3.63
N ASP A 184 5.81 0.58 4.73
CA ASP A 184 6.77 1.62 5.09
C ASP A 184 8.21 1.08 4.95
N HIS A 185 9.21 1.96 5.09
CA HIS A 185 10.60 1.62 4.86
C HIS A 185 11.12 0.49 5.78
N ALA A 186 11.82 -0.45 5.16
CA ALA A 186 12.82 -1.27 5.81
C ALA A 186 14.13 -0.47 6.01
N VAL A 187 15.05 -1.04 6.78
CA VAL A 187 16.35 -0.42 7.08
C VAL A 187 17.11 -0.05 5.79
N ALA A 188 17.80 1.10 5.83
CA ALA A 188 18.66 1.55 4.75
C ALA A 188 19.67 0.48 4.32
N HIS A 189 19.84 0.34 3.00
CA HIS A 189 20.74 -0.63 2.34
C HIS A 189 20.44 -2.11 2.68
N GLY A 190 19.24 -2.39 3.19
CA GLY A 190 18.74 -3.75 3.38
C GLY A 190 18.55 -4.50 2.04
N PRO A 191 18.27 -5.82 2.12
CA PRO A 191 18.01 -6.65 0.94
C PRO A 191 16.60 -6.45 0.35
N GLU A 192 15.75 -5.73 1.06
CA GLU A 192 14.34 -5.50 0.74
C GLU A 192 14.19 -4.40 -0.32
N VAL A 193 13.15 -4.50 -1.15
CA VAL A 193 12.72 -3.42 -2.05
C VAL A 193 12.41 -2.17 -1.25
N MET A 194 11.84 -2.31 -0.06
CA MET A 194 11.49 -1.19 0.82
C MET A 194 12.66 -0.63 1.63
N ALA A 195 13.91 -1.00 1.37
CA ALA A 195 15.03 -0.34 2.02
C ALA A 195 15.00 1.18 1.77
N GLU A 196 15.02 1.99 2.85
CA GLU A 196 14.99 3.47 2.81
C GLU A 196 15.99 4.06 1.82
N ARG A 197 17.14 3.39 1.69
CA ARG A 197 18.17 3.73 0.71
C ARG A 197 18.54 2.48 -0.07
N PRO A 198 18.53 2.52 -1.41
CA PRO A 198 18.90 1.36 -2.20
C PRO A 198 20.39 1.02 -2.00
N GLY A 199 20.71 -0.25 -2.16
CA GLY A 199 22.09 -0.68 -2.38
C GLY A 199 22.56 -0.35 -3.81
N PRO A 200 23.84 -0.64 -4.16
CA PRO A 200 24.38 -0.42 -5.50
C PRO A 200 23.67 -1.24 -6.58
N HIS A 201 22.96 -2.29 -6.18
CA HIS A 201 22.12 -3.11 -7.05
C HIS A 201 20.70 -3.09 -6.49
N PRO A 202 19.83 -2.21 -7.00
CA PRO A 202 18.48 -2.07 -6.46
C PRO A 202 17.70 -3.37 -6.70
N PRO A 203 17.08 -3.97 -5.66
CA PRO A 203 16.36 -5.23 -5.79
C PRO A 203 15.09 -5.04 -6.62
N THR A 204 14.80 -6.00 -7.48
CA THR A 204 13.56 -6.09 -8.28
C THR A 204 12.71 -7.29 -7.90
N ILE A 205 13.08 -7.96 -6.81
CA ILE A 205 12.41 -9.13 -6.26
C ILE A 205 12.11 -8.80 -4.80
N LEU A 206 10.87 -9.03 -4.37
CA LEU A 206 10.44 -8.82 -2.99
C LEU A 206 11.23 -9.72 -2.04
N GLY A 207 11.89 -9.11 -1.05
CA GLY A 207 12.55 -9.84 0.02
C GLY A 207 11.54 -10.48 0.99
N TYR A 208 12.06 -11.10 2.05
CA TYR A 208 11.19 -11.79 3.01
C TYR A 208 10.40 -10.80 3.86
N GLY A 209 11.01 -9.65 4.19
CA GLY A 209 10.35 -8.57 4.90
C GLY A 209 9.25 -7.92 4.07
N ASP A 210 9.52 -7.62 2.80
CA ASP A 210 8.56 -7.07 1.85
C ASP A 210 7.32 -7.97 1.71
N GLN A 211 7.54 -9.29 1.52
CA GLN A 211 6.45 -10.27 1.39
C GLN A 211 5.60 -10.33 2.66
N PHE A 212 6.25 -10.27 3.84
CA PHE A 212 5.51 -10.25 5.10
C PHE A 212 4.71 -8.96 5.27
N ALA A 213 5.30 -7.79 4.96
CA ALA A 213 4.61 -6.50 5.00
C ALA A 213 3.38 -6.49 4.09
N LEU A 214 3.53 -6.99 2.85
CA LEU A 214 2.43 -7.09 1.88
C LEU A 214 1.31 -8.01 2.36
N ARG A 215 1.63 -9.07 3.10
CA ARG A 215 0.62 -9.91 3.75
C ARG A 215 -0.13 -9.17 4.86
N LEU A 216 0.56 -8.35 5.64
CA LEU A 216 -0.07 -7.56 6.72
C LEU A 216 -1.11 -6.58 6.17
N VAL A 217 -0.74 -5.81 5.14
CA VAL A 217 -1.59 -4.77 4.53
C VAL A 217 -2.56 -5.33 3.47
N GLY A 218 -2.31 -6.54 2.99
CA GLY A 218 -3.05 -7.20 1.92
C GLY A 218 -4.25 -8.05 2.37
N CYS A 219 -4.59 -9.07 1.60
CA CYS A 219 -5.77 -9.92 1.76
C CYS A 219 -5.45 -11.42 1.82
N LEU A 220 -4.19 -11.79 2.13
CA LEU A 220 -3.68 -13.18 2.23
C LEU A 220 -3.62 -13.74 3.66
#